data_AF-A0A0D7AQY3-F1
#
_entry.id   AF-A0A0D7AQY3-F1
#
_cell.length_a   1.000
_cell.length_b   1.000
_cell.length_c   1.000
_cell.angle_alpha   90.00
_cell.angle_beta   90.00
_cell.angle_gamma   90.00
#
_symmetry.space_group_name_H-M   'P 1'
#
loop_
_entity.id
_entity.type
_entity.pdbx_description
1 polymer ?
#
loop_
_entity_poly.entity_id
_entity_poly.type
_entity_poly.pdbx_seq_one_letter_code
_entity_poly.pdbx_strand_id
1 'polypeptide(L)'
;MSSNLEVLTRSHAVIAAKKRNKKNQIQKVVFDDTARREFLTGFHKRKLARAEAARKKATEREKQERLEARREASRSYFSHYPYWNLTCAIIPATPCENAALVENAYGGNIDPSDPQSAWEGIAGPSSPNRPQREDAFEDDQVLATVTVVEDFDPDTLIRGPSKSTNTSTAEPPQLASNPSHALPARRNEPESRVRSATYNKPVSIKSQKEKASYSKKRKSNHVKYETKAARQAVRSKQRARHTEKAERAGGKRSRKQNSRR
;
A
#
# COMPACT_ATOMS: atom_id res chain seq x y z
N MET A 1 40.32 -9.13 -44.95
CA MET A 1 41.76 -9.43 -44.87
C MET A 1 42.24 -8.97 -43.51
N SER A 2 42.67 -9.87 -42.62
CA SER A 2 43.26 -9.48 -41.33
C SER A 2 44.56 -8.73 -41.60
N SER A 3 44.79 -7.61 -40.92
CA SER A 3 46.01 -6.83 -41.13
C SER A 3 47.24 -7.61 -40.65
N ASN A 4 48.39 -7.40 -41.29
CA ASN A 4 49.64 -8.07 -40.89
C ASN A 4 49.99 -7.79 -39.42
N LEU A 5 49.64 -6.61 -38.91
CA LEU A 5 49.78 -6.25 -37.51
C LEU A 5 48.90 -7.11 -36.59
N GLU A 6 47.65 -7.37 -36.97
CA GLU A 6 46.77 -8.27 -36.21
C GLU A 6 47.31 -9.70 -36.20
N VAL A 7 47.83 -10.20 -37.32
CA VAL A 7 48.41 -11.56 -37.41
C VAL A 7 49.62 -11.70 -36.48
N LEU A 8 50.51 -10.70 -36.46
CA LEU A 8 51.70 -10.70 -35.61
C LEU A 8 51.37 -10.50 -34.12
N THR A 9 50.35 -9.71 -33.79
CA THR A 9 49.96 -9.41 -32.38
C THR A 9 49.00 -10.44 -31.77
N ARG A 10 48.36 -11.29 -32.58
CA ARG A 10 47.41 -12.31 -32.12
C ARG A 10 48.02 -13.29 -31.12
N SER A 11 49.29 -13.66 -31.30
CA SER A 11 50.01 -14.57 -30.39
C SER A 11 50.16 -13.95 -28.99
N HIS A 12 50.52 -12.67 -28.91
CA HIS A 12 50.65 -11.92 -27.66
C HIS A 12 49.30 -11.76 -26.96
N ALA A 13 48.22 -11.49 -27.69
CA ALA A 13 46.88 -11.42 -27.14
C ALA A 13 46.43 -12.77 -26.54
N VAL A 14 46.70 -13.88 -27.23
CA VAL A 14 46.39 -15.23 -26.75
C VAL A 14 47.22 -15.58 -25.51
N ILE A 15 48.51 -15.24 -25.49
CA ILE A 15 49.38 -15.46 -24.32
C ILE A 15 48.91 -14.62 -23.13
N ALA A 16 48.53 -13.36 -23.35
CA ALA A 16 48.01 -12.48 -22.31
C ALA A 16 46.68 -13.02 -21.74
N ALA A 17 45.76 -13.48 -22.61
CA ALA A 17 44.53 -14.12 -22.20
C ALA A 17 44.79 -15.41 -21.39
N LYS A 18 45.74 -16.24 -21.82
CA LYS A 18 46.12 -17.48 -21.11
C LYS A 18 46.75 -17.18 -19.74
N LYS A 19 47.57 -16.13 -19.63
CA LYS A 19 48.12 -15.66 -18.34
C LYS A 19 47.03 -15.13 -17.41
N ARG A 20 46.06 -14.36 -17.91
CA ARG A 20 44.88 -13.91 -17.13
C ARG A 20 44.06 -15.10 -16.64
N ASN A 21 43.80 -16.07 -17.51
CA ASN A 21 43.06 -17.28 -17.15
C ASN A 21 43.78 -18.12 -16.09
N LYS A 22 45.10 -18.27 -16.18
CA LYS A 22 45.90 -18.95 -15.15
C LYS A 22 45.91 -18.20 -13.82
N LYS A 23 45.94 -16.86 -13.82
CA LYS A 23 45.81 -16.05 -12.60
C LYS A 23 44.44 -16.20 -11.95
N ASN A 24 43.39 -16.30 -12.78
CA ASN A 24 42.01 -16.52 -12.32
C ASN A 24 41.72 -17.98 -11.96
N GLN A 25 42.64 -18.91 -12.24
CA GLN A 25 42.49 -20.30 -11.88
C GLN A 25 42.70 -20.43 -10.36
N ILE A 26 41.67 -20.92 -9.69
CA ILE A 26 41.66 -21.11 -8.23
C ILE A 26 42.71 -22.16 -7.87
N GLN A 27 43.76 -21.77 -7.13
CA GLN A 27 44.89 -22.65 -6.80
C GLN A 27 44.53 -23.70 -5.73
N LYS A 28 43.68 -23.35 -4.77
CA LYS A 28 43.24 -24.23 -3.70
C LYS A 28 41.78 -23.97 -3.37
N VAL A 29 40.98 -25.03 -3.30
CA VAL A 29 39.62 -24.97 -2.79
C VAL A 29 39.67 -25.29 -1.30
N VAL A 30 39.46 -24.26 -0.46
CA VAL A 30 39.34 -24.43 0.98
C VAL A 30 37.85 -24.42 1.32
N PHE A 31 37.40 -25.46 2.02
CA PHE A 31 36.03 -25.51 2.52
C PHE A 31 35.97 -24.81 3.87
N ASP A 32 35.19 -23.74 3.94
CA ASP A 32 34.89 -23.08 5.20
C ASP A 32 33.69 -23.78 5.86
N ASP A 33 33.96 -24.46 6.96
CA ASP A 33 32.93 -25.17 7.73
C ASP A 33 31.89 -24.23 8.33
N THR A 34 32.23 -22.95 8.57
CA THR A 34 31.28 -21.95 9.04
C THR A 34 30.28 -21.60 7.94
N ALA A 35 30.76 -21.30 6.73
CA ALA A 35 29.93 -21.09 5.55
C ALA A 35 29.09 -22.32 5.21
N ARG A 36 29.60 -23.53 5.44
CA ARG A 36 28.84 -24.78 5.28
C ARG A 36 27.70 -24.88 6.29
N ARG A 37 27.96 -24.60 7.58
CA ARG A 37 26.92 -24.58 8.63
C ARG A 37 25.86 -23.53 8.32
N GLU A 38 26.26 -22.35 7.86
CA GLU A 38 25.34 -21.31 7.40
C GLU A 38 24.58 -21.70 6.14
N PHE A 39 25.19 -22.43 5.20
CA PHE A 39 24.48 -22.89 4.00
C PHE A 39 23.39 -23.90 4.33
N LEU A 40 23.71 -24.86 5.22
CA LEU A 40 22.82 -25.91 5.69
C LEU A 40 21.68 -25.38 6.57
N THR A 41 21.97 -24.49 7.53
CA THR A 41 20.96 -23.92 8.44
C THR A 41 20.32 -22.62 7.93
N GLY A 42 20.96 -21.95 6.98
CA GLY A 42 20.56 -20.65 6.46
C GLY A 42 19.36 -20.68 5.53
N PHE A 43 18.64 -21.80 5.40
CA PHE A 43 17.34 -21.81 4.73
C PHE A 43 16.36 -20.85 5.41
N HIS A 44 16.38 -20.78 6.75
CA HIS A 44 15.61 -19.80 7.50
C HIS A 44 16.09 -18.37 7.21
N LYS A 45 17.41 -18.12 7.25
CA LYS A 45 18.02 -16.83 6.89
C LYS A 45 17.64 -16.38 5.47
N ARG A 46 17.73 -17.26 4.46
CA ARG A 46 17.34 -16.98 3.06
C ARG A 46 15.84 -16.75 2.90
N LYS A 47 15.01 -17.43 3.71
CA LYS A 47 13.56 -17.22 3.70
C LYS A 47 13.21 -15.86 4.30
N LEU A 48 13.83 -15.48 5.41
CA LEU A 48 13.70 -14.15 6.02
C LEU A 48 14.20 -13.06 5.08
N ALA A 49 15.41 -13.20 4.53
CA ALA A 49 15.98 -12.23 3.58
C ALA A 49 15.08 -12.04 2.35
N ARG A 50 14.47 -13.10 1.81
CA ARG A 50 13.49 -12.98 0.72
C ARG A 50 12.22 -12.24 1.15
N ALA A 51 11.71 -12.51 2.35
CA ALA A 51 10.55 -11.82 2.88
C ALA A 51 10.84 -10.34 3.13
N GLU A 52 12.00 -10.02 3.70
CA GLU A 52 12.46 -8.65 3.94
C GLU A 52 12.70 -7.90 2.64
N ALA A 53 13.37 -8.50 1.65
CA ALA A 53 13.56 -7.89 0.34
C ALA A 53 12.22 -7.61 -0.36
N ALA A 54 11.24 -8.52 -0.22
CA ALA A 54 9.89 -8.29 -0.74
C ALA A 54 9.18 -7.12 -0.03
N ARG A 55 9.31 -7.02 1.31
CA ARG A 55 8.78 -5.88 2.08
C ARG A 55 9.45 -4.57 1.69
N LYS A 56 10.79 -4.53 1.62
CA LYS A 56 11.55 -3.34 1.21
C LYS A 56 11.14 -2.86 -0.18
N LYS A 57 11.05 -3.78 -1.15
CA LYS A 57 10.59 -3.45 -2.51
C LYS A 57 9.15 -2.94 -2.54
N ALA A 58 8.26 -3.45 -1.69
CA ALA A 58 6.91 -2.93 -1.58
C ALA A 58 6.89 -1.50 -1.01
N THR A 59 7.65 -1.25 0.07
CA THR A 59 7.75 0.09 0.66
C THR A 59 8.41 1.10 -0.27
N GLU A 60 9.38 0.69 -1.09
CA GLU A 60 10.02 1.55 -2.09
C GLU A 60 9.03 1.94 -3.19
N ARG A 61 8.22 0.99 -3.68
CA ARG A 61 7.17 1.29 -4.65
C ARG A 61 6.10 2.21 -4.08
N GLU A 62 5.63 1.96 -2.86
CA GLU A 62 4.64 2.82 -2.21
C GLU A 62 5.17 4.26 -2.02
N LYS A 63 6.45 4.41 -1.64
CA LYS A 63 7.09 5.74 -1.58
C LYS A 63 7.17 6.41 -2.94
N GLN A 64 7.53 5.66 -3.99
CA GLN A 64 7.57 6.18 -5.37
C GLN A 64 6.18 6.62 -5.83
N GLU A 65 5.16 5.77 -5.65
CA GLU A 65 3.77 6.08 -5.97
C GLU A 65 3.25 7.29 -5.19
N ARG A 66 3.61 7.43 -3.91
CA ARG A 66 3.26 8.62 -3.11
C ARG A 66 3.93 9.90 -3.63
N LEU A 67 5.19 9.82 -4.05
CA LEU A 67 5.90 10.97 -4.63
C LEU A 67 5.33 11.34 -6.00
N GLU A 68 4.97 10.35 -6.82
CA GLU A 68 4.32 10.56 -8.11
C GLU A 68 2.92 11.15 -7.93
N ALA A 69 2.10 10.61 -7.03
CA ALA A 69 0.79 11.16 -6.68
C ALA A 69 0.91 12.59 -6.15
N ARG A 70 1.92 12.89 -5.32
CA ARG A 70 2.19 14.27 -4.88
C ARG A 70 2.55 15.16 -6.06
N ARG A 71 3.40 14.69 -6.98
CA ARG A 71 3.82 15.44 -8.17
C ARG A 71 2.64 15.69 -9.11
N GLU A 72 1.78 14.70 -9.31
CA GLU A 72 0.56 14.81 -10.10
C GLU A 72 -0.44 15.76 -9.46
N ALA A 73 -0.63 15.68 -8.13
CA ALA A 73 -1.46 16.63 -7.40
C ALA A 73 -0.92 18.06 -7.51
N SER A 74 0.39 18.26 -7.40
CA SER A 74 1.02 19.56 -7.63
C SER A 74 0.81 20.03 -9.08
N ARG A 75 0.95 19.15 -10.07
CA ARG A 75 0.71 19.47 -11.49
C ARG A 75 -0.75 19.79 -11.77
N SER A 76 -1.69 19.05 -11.20
CA SER A 76 -3.12 19.31 -11.37
C SER A 76 -3.50 20.63 -10.71
N TYR A 77 -2.95 20.93 -9.53
CA TYR A 77 -3.17 22.21 -8.86
C TYR A 77 -2.60 23.37 -9.66
N PHE A 78 -1.37 23.22 -10.17
CA PHE A 78 -0.70 24.20 -11.04
C PHE A 78 -1.45 24.43 -12.35
N SER A 79 -1.98 23.36 -12.96
CA SER A 79 -2.78 23.47 -14.18
C SER A 79 -4.16 24.08 -13.92
N HIS A 80 -4.74 23.85 -12.74
CA HIS A 80 -6.07 24.35 -12.38
C HIS A 80 -6.04 25.82 -11.96
N TYR A 81 -4.95 26.28 -11.33
CA TYR A 81 -4.74 27.66 -10.91
C TYR A 81 -3.62 28.33 -11.72
N PRO A 82 -3.92 28.90 -12.91
CA PRO A 82 -2.92 29.54 -13.76
C PRO A 82 -2.23 30.76 -13.14
N TYR A 83 -2.81 31.36 -12.09
CA TYR A 83 -2.26 32.51 -11.38
C TYR A 83 -1.17 32.15 -10.34
N TRP A 84 -1.03 30.88 -9.95
CA TRP A 84 -0.01 30.43 -8.99
C TRP A 84 1.42 30.52 -9.55
N ASN A 85 1.55 30.58 -10.88
CA ASN A 85 2.83 30.68 -11.58
C ASN A 85 3.49 32.04 -11.35
N LEU A 86 2.70 33.11 -11.16
CA LEU A 86 3.23 34.45 -10.87
C LEU A 86 3.87 34.50 -9.49
N THR A 87 3.21 34.01 -8.44
CA THR A 87 3.73 34.08 -7.06
C THR A 87 4.94 33.18 -6.82
N CYS A 88 4.99 31.99 -7.42
CA CYS A 88 6.17 31.11 -7.31
C CYS A 88 7.37 31.58 -8.15
N ALA A 89 7.16 32.26 -9.27
CA ALA A 89 8.23 32.84 -10.07
C ALA A 89 8.81 34.11 -9.44
N ILE A 90 8.01 34.83 -8.64
CA ILE A 90 8.41 36.07 -7.94
C ILE A 90 9.27 35.80 -6.70
N ILE A 91 9.29 34.58 -6.16
CA ILE A 91 10.14 34.21 -5.02
C ILE A 91 11.25 33.26 -5.49
N PRO A 92 12.32 33.76 -6.14
CA PRO A 92 13.51 32.99 -6.44
C PRO A 92 14.43 32.92 -5.22
N ALA A 93 13.89 32.59 -4.05
CA ALA A 93 14.74 32.29 -2.91
C ALA A 93 15.24 30.86 -3.09
N THR A 94 16.56 30.71 -3.17
CA THR A 94 17.16 29.39 -3.30
C THR A 94 16.70 28.53 -2.11
N PRO A 95 16.49 27.21 -2.28
CA PRO A 95 16.08 26.34 -1.16
C PRO A 95 17.00 26.47 0.06
N CYS A 96 18.28 26.81 -0.16
CA CYS A 96 19.26 27.11 0.88
C CYS A 96 19.00 28.42 1.62
N GLU A 97 18.64 29.51 0.93
CA GLU A 97 18.31 30.79 1.57
C GLU A 97 17.01 30.69 2.37
N ASN A 98 16.01 29.99 1.86
CA ASN A 98 14.77 29.75 2.61
C ASN A 98 15.00 28.87 3.83
N ALA A 99 15.83 27.82 3.71
CA ALA A 99 16.23 27.01 4.84
C ALA A 99 16.99 27.85 5.88
N ALA A 100 17.97 28.66 5.46
CA ALA A 100 18.71 29.55 6.34
C ALA A 100 17.83 30.63 6.99
N LEU A 101 16.84 31.18 6.29
CA LEU A 101 15.88 32.14 6.84
C LEU A 101 14.93 31.49 7.85
N VAL A 102 14.48 30.26 7.60
CA VAL A 102 13.67 29.49 8.56
C VAL A 102 14.51 29.11 9.77
N GLU A 103 15.75 28.66 9.57
CA GLU A 103 16.67 28.37 10.67
C GLU A 103 16.96 29.64 11.50
N ASN A 104 17.13 30.81 10.86
CA ASN A 104 17.27 32.08 11.57
C ASN A 104 15.99 32.49 12.31
N ALA A 105 14.81 32.37 11.68
CA ALA A 105 13.54 32.76 12.27
C ALA A 105 13.10 31.86 13.44
N TYR A 106 13.48 30.58 13.39
CA TYR A 106 13.19 29.60 14.45
C TYR A 106 14.37 29.40 15.42
N GLY A 107 15.40 30.26 15.37
CA GLY A 107 16.47 30.29 16.36
C GLY A 107 17.51 29.16 16.27
N GLY A 108 17.68 28.54 15.10
CA GLY A 108 18.71 27.52 14.83
C GLY A 108 20.14 28.08 14.79
N ASN A 109 20.32 29.38 14.56
CA ASN A 109 21.60 30.06 14.72
C ASN A 109 21.80 30.49 16.18
N ILE A 110 22.08 29.50 17.03
CA ILE A 110 22.59 29.73 18.38
C ILE A 110 24.07 30.11 18.23
N ASP A 111 24.39 31.38 18.44
CA ASP A 111 25.77 31.82 18.61
C ASP A 111 26.35 31.08 19.83
N PRO A 112 27.40 30.25 19.68
CA PRO A 112 28.00 29.53 20.81
C PRO A 112 28.61 30.46 21.87
N SER A 113 28.65 31.78 21.62
CA SER A 113 29.13 32.79 22.56
C SER A 113 28.04 33.39 23.46
N ASP A 114 26.76 33.05 23.28
CA ASP A 114 25.66 33.53 24.14
C ASP A 114 25.19 32.44 25.14
N PRO A 115 25.57 32.55 26.44
CA PRO A 115 25.22 31.57 27.46
C PRO A 115 23.73 31.52 27.81
N GLN A 116 22.88 32.42 27.29
CA GLN A 116 21.42 32.36 27.48
C GLN A 116 20.68 31.50 26.45
N SER A 117 21.34 31.06 25.38
CA SER A 117 20.71 30.34 24.26
C SER A 117 20.87 28.80 24.36
N ALA A 118 21.48 28.31 25.44
CA ALA A 118 21.48 26.90 25.78
C ALA A 118 20.08 26.50 26.25
N TRP A 119 19.34 25.80 25.39
CA TRP A 119 18.05 25.19 25.70
C TRP A 119 18.15 24.36 27.00
N GLU A 120 17.67 24.94 28.10
CA GLU A 120 17.59 24.29 29.41
C GLU A 120 16.48 23.25 29.32
N GLY A 121 16.88 22.02 28.99
CA GLY A 121 15.98 20.89 28.82
C GLY A 121 15.10 20.66 30.05
N ILE A 122 13.95 20.01 29.83
CA ILE A 122 12.89 19.70 30.81
C ILE A 122 13.39 18.75 31.92
N ALA A 123 14.36 19.18 32.71
CA ALA A 123 14.98 18.41 33.78
C ALA A 123 15.22 19.32 35.00
N GLY A 124 14.15 19.53 35.77
CA GLY A 124 14.26 19.76 37.22
C GLY A 124 14.18 21.23 37.68
N PRO A 125 13.53 21.51 38.82
CA PRO A 125 13.25 22.86 39.29
C PRO A 125 14.33 23.34 40.27
N SER A 126 15.09 24.38 39.92
CA SER A 126 15.56 25.43 40.86
C SER A 126 16.64 26.30 40.21
N SER A 127 16.28 27.50 39.79
CA SER A 127 17.22 28.63 39.74
C SER A 127 16.61 29.76 40.56
N PRO A 128 17.23 30.20 41.68
CA PRO A 128 16.61 31.09 42.65
C PRO A 128 16.61 32.57 42.25
N ASN A 129 16.89 32.91 40.98
CA ASN A 129 17.16 34.31 40.60
C ASN A 129 16.54 34.77 39.28
N ARG A 130 15.43 34.15 38.83
CA ARG A 130 14.65 34.68 37.70
C ARG A 130 13.40 35.40 38.24
N PRO A 131 13.23 36.71 38.01
CA PRO A 131 11.97 37.37 38.30
C PRO A 131 10.89 36.71 37.46
N GLN A 132 9.90 36.09 38.11
CA GLN A 132 8.69 35.60 37.44
C GLN A 132 8.02 36.81 36.79
N ARG A 133 8.08 36.89 35.46
CA ARG A 133 7.18 37.77 34.72
C ARG A 133 5.81 37.10 34.79
N GLU A 134 4.96 37.65 35.66
CA GLU A 134 3.54 37.33 35.69
C GLU A 134 2.91 37.99 34.45
N ASP A 135 3.03 37.32 33.31
CA ASP A 135 2.26 37.69 32.12
C ASP A 135 0.81 37.29 32.42
N ALA A 136 0.00 38.26 32.86
CA ALA A 136 -1.43 38.09 33.07
C ALA A 136 -2.09 37.84 31.70
N PHE A 137 -2.45 36.59 31.44
CA PHE A 137 -3.22 36.22 30.25
C PHE A 137 -4.66 36.68 30.45
N GLU A 138 -5.05 37.74 29.74
CA GLU A 138 -6.45 38.09 29.55
C GLU A 138 -7.05 37.07 28.57
N ASP A 139 -7.77 36.09 29.11
CA ASP A 139 -8.52 35.14 28.31
C ASP A 139 -9.75 35.85 27.72
N ASP A 140 -9.57 36.49 26.57
CA ASP A 140 -10.68 36.95 25.74
C ASP A 140 -11.58 35.74 25.44
N GLN A 141 -12.78 35.75 26.02
CA GLN A 141 -13.73 34.64 25.94
C GLN A 141 -14.24 34.49 24.50
N VAL A 142 -13.51 33.74 23.66
CA VAL A 142 -13.87 33.44 22.28
C VAL A 142 -15.06 32.48 22.27
N LEU A 143 -16.27 33.03 22.23
CA LEU A 143 -17.50 32.25 22.05
C LEU A 143 -17.61 31.81 20.59
N ALA A 144 -17.23 30.57 20.30
CA ALA A 144 -17.52 29.94 19.02
C ALA A 144 -18.99 29.47 18.99
N THR A 145 -19.85 30.22 18.30
CA THR A 145 -21.23 29.79 18.07
C THR A 145 -21.26 28.74 16.96
N VAL A 146 -21.49 27.48 17.35
CA VAL A 146 -21.70 26.37 16.41
C VAL A 146 -23.15 26.44 15.94
N THR A 147 -23.37 26.93 14.72
CA THR A 147 -24.68 26.84 14.06
C THR A 147 -24.90 25.40 13.64
N VAL A 148 -25.83 24.72 14.29
CA VAL A 148 -26.32 23.41 13.85
C VAL A 148 -27.15 23.65 12.59
N VAL A 149 -26.71 23.11 11.46
CA VAL A 149 -27.51 23.07 10.23
C VAL A 149 -28.63 22.06 10.48
N GLU A 150 -29.88 22.53 10.48
CA GLU A 150 -31.11 21.77 10.82
C GLU A 150 -31.40 20.58 9.88
N ASP A 151 -30.59 20.36 8.85
CA ASP A 151 -30.72 19.22 7.93
C ASP A 151 -30.10 17.92 8.49
N PHE A 152 -29.53 17.94 9.70
CA PHE A 152 -29.00 16.74 10.34
C PHE A 152 -30.10 15.97 11.10
N ASP A 153 -30.81 15.14 10.36
CA ASP A 153 -31.85 14.27 10.90
C ASP A 153 -31.22 12.91 11.31
N PRO A 154 -31.01 12.62 12.62
CA PRO A 154 -30.21 11.47 13.08
C PRO A 154 -30.81 10.12 12.65
N ASP A 155 -32.10 10.07 12.34
CA ASP A 155 -32.77 8.88 11.82
C ASP A 155 -32.36 8.55 10.38
N THR A 156 -31.95 9.53 9.56
CA THR A 156 -31.44 9.27 8.20
C THR A 156 -30.09 8.57 8.21
N LEU A 157 -29.28 8.77 9.26
CA LEU A 157 -27.98 8.13 9.42
C LEU A 157 -28.12 6.65 9.82
N ILE A 158 -29.11 6.33 10.65
CA ILE A 158 -29.34 4.97 11.14
C ILE A 158 -30.20 4.16 10.17
N ARG A 159 -31.19 4.79 9.52
CA ARG A 159 -32.18 4.09 8.68
C ARG A 159 -31.95 4.27 7.18
N GLY A 160 -31.06 5.18 6.77
CA GLY A 160 -30.87 5.58 5.37
C GLY A 160 -32.06 6.42 4.86
N PRO A 161 -31.91 7.11 3.71
CA PRO A 161 -33.00 7.92 3.16
C PRO A 161 -34.20 7.02 2.85
N SER A 162 -35.28 7.18 3.61
CA SER A 162 -36.55 6.51 3.33
C SER A 162 -37.03 6.97 1.96
N LYS A 163 -37.34 6.04 1.07
CA LYS A 163 -38.04 6.35 -0.18
C LYS A 163 -39.44 6.85 0.15
N SER A 164 -39.62 8.15 0.31
CA SER A 164 -40.94 8.77 0.39
C SER A 164 -41.55 8.79 -1.01
N THR A 165 -42.56 7.94 -1.21
CA THR A 165 -43.64 8.21 -2.16
C THR A 165 -44.41 9.43 -1.66
N ASN A 166 -44.65 10.38 -2.56
CA ASN A 166 -45.48 11.57 -2.37
C ASN A 166 -46.77 11.26 -1.59
N THR A 167 -47.05 11.99 -0.51
CA THR A 167 -48.41 12.38 -0.13
C THR A 167 -48.37 13.44 0.96
N SER A 168 -48.91 14.61 0.62
CA SER A 168 -49.33 15.64 1.55
C SER A 168 -50.41 15.12 2.50
N THR A 169 -50.41 15.61 3.75
CA THR A 169 -51.56 16.23 4.45
C THR A 169 -51.38 16.11 5.97
N ALA A 170 -51.78 17.18 6.64
CA ALA A 170 -51.54 17.55 8.03
C ALA A 170 -52.27 16.71 9.11
N GLU A 171 -51.72 16.87 10.32
CA GLU A 171 -52.27 16.73 11.69
C GLU A 171 -52.18 15.42 12.51
N PRO A 172 -51.87 15.51 13.83
CA PRO A 172 -51.71 14.37 14.78
C PRO A 172 -52.82 14.36 15.87
N PRO A 173 -52.69 13.65 17.02
CA PRO A 173 -52.54 12.20 17.25
C PRO A 173 -53.61 11.65 18.23
N GLN A 174 -53.86 10.33 18.28
CA GLN A 174 -54.42 9.69 19.49
C GLN A 174 -53.82 8.31 19.82
N LEU A 175 -53.67 8.13 21.14
CA LEU A 175 -53.12 7.03 21.92
C LEU A 175 -53.86 5.69 21.77
N ALA A 176 -53.15 4.59 22.08
CA ALA A 176 -53.53 3.47 22.97
C ALA A 176 -52.87 2.14 22.48
N SER A 177 -51.88 1.59 23.19
CA SER A 177 -51.96 0.62 24.30
C SER A 177 -51.85 -0.88 23.89
N ASN A 178 -50.65 -1.45 24.10
CA ASN A 178 -50.31 -2.77 24.72
C ASN A 178 -50.94 -4.10 24.22
N PRO A 179 -50.53 -5.29 24.73
CA PRO A 179 -49.27 -5.99 24.49
C PRO A 179 -49.47 -7.51 24.18
N SER A 180 -48.37 -8.30 24.21
CA SER A 180 -48.28 -9.76 24.45
C SER A 180 -48.24 -10.72 23.25
N HIS A 181 -47.16 -11.54 23.22
CA HIS A 181 -47.11 -13.00 23.09
C HIS A 181 -45.68 -13.40 22.65
N ALA A 182 -44.83 -13.84 23.57
CA ALA A 182 -44.68 -15.23 24.05
C ALA A 182 -43.82 -16.12 23.12
N LEU A 183 -42.71 -16.59 23.70
CA LEU A 183 -41.74 -17.55 23.15
C LEU A 183 -42.37 -18.94 22.92
N PRO A 184 -41.73 -19.80 22.11
CA PRO A 184 -41.13 -21.02 22.67
C PRO A 184 -39.72 -21.28 22.10
N ALA A 185 -38.70 -21.50 22.92
CA ALA A 185 -38.29 -22.76 23.57
C ALA A 185 -37.59 -23.79 22.64
N ARG A 186 -36.27 -23.93 22.89
CA ARG A 186 -35.42 -25.15 22.91
C ARG A 186 -35.39 -26.11 21.71
N ARG A 187 -34.17 -26.33 21.20
CA ARG A 187 -33.57 -27.68 21.17
C ARG A 187 -32.04 -27.62 21.26
N ASN A 188 -31.51 -28.31 22.27
CA ASN A 188 -30.11 -28.66 22.47
C ASN A 188 -29.72 -29.85 21.58
N GLU A 189 -28.40 -30.05 21.44
CA GLU A 189 -27.62 -31.31 21.29
C GLU A 189 -26.58 -31.31 20.14
N PRO A 190 -25.45 -32.03 20.28
CA PRO A 190 -24.10 -31.46 20.15
C PRO A 190 -23.19 -32.32 19.22
N GLU A 191 -21.88 -32.12 19.38
CA GLU A 191 -20.79 -33.06 19.10
C GLU A 191 -19.93 -32.87 17.83
N SER A 192 -18.79 -32.23 18.09
CA SER A 192 -17.43 -32.73 17.85
C SER A 192 -17.19 -33.72 16.70
N ARG A 193 -16.37 -33.28 15.75
CA ARG A 193 -15.44 -34.19 15.06
C ARG A 193 -14.07 -33.56 14.87
N VAL A 194 -13.22 -33.78 15.87
CA VAL A 194 -11.77 -33.77 15.74
C VAL A 194 -11.36 -34.98 14.90
N ARG A 195 -10.70 -34.77 13.77
CA ARG A 195 -9.88 -35.78 13.07
C ARG A 195 -8.67 -35.04 12.48
N SER A 196 -7.59 -34.99 13.25
CA SER A 196 -6.48 -35.96 13.27
C SER A 196 -5.54 -35.77 12.08
N ALA A 197 -4.38 -35.21 12.42
CA ALA A 197 -3.19 -35.18 11.60
C ALA A 197 -2.81 -36.58 11.11
N THR A 198 -2.48 -36.71 9.83
CA THR A 198 -1.67 -37.81 9.31
C THR A 198 -0.49 -37.24 8.52
N TYR A 199 0.67 -37.48 9.11
CA TYR A 199 1.99 -37.27 8.55
C TYR A 199 2.38 -38.52 7.72
N ASN A 200 3.29 -38.32 6.76
CA ASN A 200 4.05 -39.27 5.94
C ASN A 200 3.52 -39.67 4.54
N LYS A 201 4.18 -39.11 3.52
CA LYS A 201 4.89 -39.93 2.51
C LYS A 201 6.02 -39.12 1.85
N PRO A 202 7.27 -39.60 1.84
CA PRO A 202 8.37 -39.05 1.04
C PRO A 202 8.51 -39.84 -0.27
N VAL A 203 8.54 -39.18 -1.43
CA VAL A 203 8.97 -39.84 -2.68
C VAL A 203 9.75 -38.88 -3.59
N SER A 204 11.00 -39.27 -3.77
CA SER A 204 11.94 -39.13 -4.89
C SER A 204 12.12 -37.80 -5.64
N ILE A 205 13.39 -37.38 -5.59
CA ILE A 205 14.13 -36.58 -6.56
C ILE A 205 13.92 -37.09 -8.00
N LYS A 206 13.65 -36.18 -8.95
CA LYS A 206 14.30 -36.14 -10.28
C LYS A 206 13.95 -34.85 -11.07
N SER A 207 15.04 -34.21 -11.53
CA SER A 207 15.23 -33.43 -12.75
C SER A 207 14.42 -32.14 -13.06
N GLN A 208 15.21 -31.12 -13.38
CA GLN A 208 14.93 -29.81 -13.96
C GLN A 208 13.92 -29.82 -15.13
N LYS A 209 12.99 -28.85 -15.11
CA LYS A 209 12.63 -28.04 -16.29
C LYS A 209 11.73 -26.87 -15.88
N GLU A 210 12.06 -25.71 -16.42
CA GLU A 210 11.38 -24.43 -16.29
C GLU A 210 9.88 -24.56 -16.55
N LYS A 211 9.05 -24.12 -15.60
CA LYS A 211 7.63 -23.84 -15.85
C LYS A 211 7.29 -22.51 -15.19
N ALA A 212 6.86 -21.58 -16.04
CA ALA A 212 6.27 -20.30 -15.68
C ALA A 212 5.27 -20.48 -14.53
N SER A 213 5.43 -19.66 -13.49
CA SER A 213 4.64 -19.69 -12.28
C SER A 213 3.21 -19.25 -12.57
N TYR A 214 2.34 -20.22 -12.89
CA TYR A 214 0.90 -20.04 -12.79
C TYR A 214 0.58 -19.84 -11.31
N SER A 215 0.45 -18.57 -10.89
CA SER A 215 0.05 -18.23 -9.54
C SER A 215 -1.29 -18.89 -9.26
N LYS A 216 -1.30 -19.88 -8.36
CA LYS A 216 -2.54 -20.50 -7.87
C LYS A 216 -3.31 -19.40 -7.16
N LYS A 217 -4.36 -18.89 -7.83
CA LYS A 217 -5.32 -17.96 -7.25
C LYS A 217 -5.82 -18.57 -5.94
N ARG A 218 -5.53 -17.89 -4.82
CA ARG A 218 -5.99 -18.32 -3.49
C ARG A 218 -7.52 -18.41 -3.58
N LYS A 219 -8.07 -19.58 -3.26
CA LYS A 219 -9.52 -19.77 -3.20
C LYS A 219 -10.04 -18.79 -2.16
N SER A 220 -10.92 -17.87 -2.55
CA SER A 220 -11.58 -16.97 -1.60
C SER A 220 -12.37 -17.84 -0.62
N ASN A 221 -12.23 -17.55 0.69
CA ASN A 221 -12.98 -18.24 1.73
C ASN A 221 -14.46 -18.21 1.38
N HIS A 222 -15.13 -19.35 1.55
CA HIS A 222 -16.53 -19.53 1.18
C HIS A 222 -17.42 -18.71 2.11
N VAL A 223 -17.61 -17.43 1.80
CA VAL A 223 -18.64 -16.61 2.43
C VAL A 223 -19.97 -17.08 1.89
N LYS A 224 -20.87 -17.53 2.77
CA LYS A 224 -22.18 -18.12 2.44
C LYS A 224 -23.07 -17.18 1.60
N TYR A 225 -22.78 -15.87 1.64
CA TYR A 225 -23.35 -14.87 0.76
C TYR A 225 -22.23 -14.05 0.11
N GLU A 226 -22.07 -14.19 -1.21
CA GLU A 226 -21.19 -13.32 -1.99
C GLU A 226 -21.67 -11.86 -1.93
N THR A 227 -20.72 -10.92 -1.85
CA THR A 227 -21.03 -9.49 -2.02
C THR A 227 -21.70 -9.24 -3.37
N LYS A 228 -22.52 -8.18 -3.47
CA LYS A 228 -23.23 -7.84 -4.72
C LYS A 228 -22.28 -7.70 -5.92
N ALA A 229 -21.10 -7.13 -5.68
CA ALA A 229 -20.04 -7.00 -6.67
C ALA A 229 -19.49 -8.36 -7.15
N ALA A 230 -19.25 -9.30 -6.23
CA ALA A 230 -18.81 -10.65 -6.60
C ALA A 230 -19.86 -11.39 -7.45
N ARG A 231 -21.15 -11.30 -7.09
CA ARG A 231 -22.25 -11.86 -7.89
C ARG A 231 -22.33 -11.26 -9.29
N GLN A 232 -22.17 -9.95 -9.43
CA GLN A 232 -22.13 -9.30 -10.74
C GLN A 232 -20.94 -9.77 -11.58
N ALA A 233 -19.77 -9.93 -10.97
CA ALA A 233 -18.57 -10.42 -11.65
C ALA A 233 -18.69 -11.90 -12.09
N VAL A 234 -19.38 -12.74 -11.31
CA VAL A 234 -19.68 -14.13 -11.71
C VAL A 234 -20.68 -14.14 -12.87
N ARG A 235 -21.73 -13.31 -12.79
CA ARG A 235 -22.76 -13.20 -13.84
C ARG A 235 -22.19 -12.69 -15.17
N SER A 236 -21.28 -11.71 -15.13
CA SER A 236 -20.61 -11.21 -16.34
C SER A 236 -19.70 -12.27 -16.96
N LYS A 237 -18.93 -13.01 -16.15
CA LYS A 237 -18.10 -14.14 -16.64
C LYS A 237 -18.94 -15.25 -17.27
N GLN A 238 -20.08 -15.60 -16.68
CA GLN A 238 -20.99 -16.58 -17.27
C GLN A 238 -21.56 -16.10 -18.60
N ARG A 239 -22.01 -14.84 -18.68
CA ARG A 239 -22.49 -14.24 -19.93
C ARG A 239 -21.40 -14.27 -21.01
N ALA A 240 -20.17 -13.87 -20.69
CA ALA A 240 -19.04 -13.88 -21.61
C ALA A 240 -18.73 -15.29 -22.15
N ARG A 241 -18.77 -16.32 -21.28
CA ARG A 241 -18.60 -17.72 -21.72
C ARG A 241 -19.73 -18.18 -22.62
N HIS A 242 -20.97 -17.80 -22.32
CA HIS A 242 -22.11 -18.14 -23.18
C HIS A 242 -22.02 -17.45 -24.55
N THR A 243 -21.61 -16.17 -24.60
CA THR A 243 -21.42 -15.45 -25.87
C THR A 243 -20.27 -16.05 -26.67
N GLU A 244 -19.12 -16.32 -26.04
CA GLU A 244 -17.96 -16.93 -26.71
C GLU A 244 -18.28 -18.34 -27.24
N LYS A 245 -18.98 -19.16 -26.44
CA LYS A 245 -19.43 -20.49 -26.88
C LYS A 245 -20.43 -20.39 -28.04
N ALA A 246 -21.34 -19.42 -28.00
CA ALA A 246 -22.30 -19.18 -29.07
C ALA A 246 -21.61 -18.69 -30.36
N GLU A 247 -20.58 -17.84 -30.26
CA GLU A 247 -19.79 -17.39 -31.41
C GLU A 247 -19.00 -18.53 -32.05
N ARG A 248 -18.31 -19.34 -31.23
CA ARG A 248 -17.57 -20.52 -31.69
C ARG A 248 -18.45 -21.58 -32.35
N ALA A 249 -19.71 -21.68 -31.93
CA ALA A 249 -20.71 -22.58 -32.53
C ALA A 249 -21.40 -21.99 -33.79
N GLY A 250 -20.85 -20.92 -34.37
CA GLY A 250 -21.46 -20.25 -35.52
C GLY A 250 -22.62 -19.36 -35.09
N GLY A 251 -22.31 -18.35 -34.25
CA GLY A 251 -23.30 -17.44 -33.67
C GLY A 251 -24.19 -16.75 -34.70
N LYS A 252 -25.18 -15.96 -34.24
CA LYS A 252 -26.20 -15.31 -35.10
C LYS A 252 -25.65 -14.55 -36.33
N ARG A 253 -24.37 -14.15 -36.30
CA ARG A 253 -23.64 -13.57 -37.45
C ARG A 253 -23.42 -14.54 -38.61
N SER A 254 -23.14 -15.82 -38.37
CA SER A 254 -22.97 -16.82 -39.45
C SER A 254 -24.33 -17.22 -40.06
N ARG A 255 -25.39 -17.33 -39.24
CA ARG A 255 -26.75 -17.62 -39.73
C ARG A 255 -27.28 -16.52 -40.68
N LYS A 256 -26.93 -15.26 -40.44
CA LYS A 256 -27.37 -14.13 -41.28
C LYS A 256 -26.68 -14.07 -42.65
N GLN A 257 -25.51 -14.71 -42.81
CA GLN A 257 -24.81 -14.84 -44.09
C GLN A 257 -25.44 -15.93 -44.96
N ASN A 258 -25.96 -17.00 -44.36
CA ASN A 258 -26.62 -18.09 -45.08
C ASN A 258 -28.07 -17.78 -45.49
N SER A 259 -28.74 -16.80 -44.86
CA SER A 259 -30.12 -16.41 -45.20
C SER A 259 -30.21 -15.32 -46.27
N ARG A 260 -29.08 -14.89 -46.85
CA ARG A 260 -29.00 -13.87 -47.91
C ARG A 260 -28.47 -14.45 -49.24
N ARG A 261 -28.35 -15.76 -49.33
CA ARG A 261 -28.10 -16.50 -50.57
C ARG A 261 -29.38 -17.22 -50.99
#